data_AF-K1T3N1-F1
#
_entry.id   AF-K1T3N1-F1
#
_cell.length_a   1.000
_cell.length_b   1.000
_cell.length_c   1.000
_cell.angle_alpha   90.00
_cell.angle_beta   90.00
_cell.angle_gamma   90.00
#
_symmetry.space_group_name_H-M   'P 1'
#
loop_
_entity.id
_entity.type
_entity.pdbx_description
1 polymer ?
#
loop_
_entity_poly.entity_id
_entity_poly.type
_entity_poly.pdbx_seq_one_letter_code
_entity_poly.pdbx_strand_id
1 'polypeptide(L)' 'LDIIFYDDLIYSSEDLVIPHVDMENRYFVLKPLSELAPNFRHPITHKTVAQMLAELPVDLTEGSEA' A
#
# COMPACT_ATOMS: atom_id res chain seq x y z
N LEU A 1 -14.70 -1.10 3.08
CA LEU A 1 -14.13 -1.36 1.75
C LEU A 1 -13.30 -0.13 1.45
N ASP A 2 -11.97 -0.27 1.46
CA ASP A 2 -11.07 0.87 1.34
C ASP A 2 -10.44 0.86 -0.05
N ILE A 3 -10.39 2.03 -0.71
CA ILE A 3 -9.72 2.18 -2.00
C ILE A 3 -8.25 2.49 -1.72
N ILE A 4 -7.37 1.56 -2.09
CA ILE A 4 -5.93 1.68 -1.87
C ILE A 4 -5.25 2.42 -3.03
N PHE A 5 -5.53 1.97 -4.25
CA PHE A 5 -5.07 2.58 -5.51
C PHE A 5 -6.21 2.67 -6.50
N TYR A 6 -6.14 3.68 -7.36
CA TYR A 6 -7.00 3.80 -8.53
C TYR A 6 -6.15 4.27 -9.69
N ASP A 7 -5.54 3.31 -10.41
CA ASP A 7 -4.61 3.61 -11.50
C ASP A 7 -3.50 4.58 -11.02
N ASP A 8 -3.14 5.58 -11.81
CA ASP A 8 -2.22 6.67 -11.43
C ASP A 8 -2.92 7.87 -10.76
N LEU A 9 -4.17 7.71 -10.29
CA LEU A 9 -4.93 8.79 -9.68
C LEU A 9 -4.36 9.17 -8.31
N ILE A 10 -3.92 10.42 -8.20
CA ILE A 10 -3.68 11.07 -6.91
C ILE A 10 -4.90 11.94 -6.62
N TYR A 11 -5.65 11.57 -5.60
CA TYR A 11 -6.86 12.27 -5.17
C TYR A 11 -6.83 12.47 -3.65
N SER A 12 -7.19 13.67 -3.20
CA SER A 12 -7.28 13.98 -1.78
C SER A 12 -8.47 14.89 -1.54
N SER A 13 -9.46 14.38 -0.82
CA SER A 13 -10.58 15.14 -0.27
C SER A 13 -10.80 14.76 1.20
N GLU A 14 -11.72 15.46 1.87
CA GLU A 14 -12.04 15.18 3.28
C GLU A 14 -12.59 13.75 3.48
N ASP A 15 -13.30 13.21 2.49
CA ASP A 15 -13.91 11.88 2.56
C ASP A 15 -13.06 10.75 1.93
N LEU A 16 -12.09 11.07 1.06
CA LEU A 16 -11.36 10.06 0.28
C LEU A 16 -9.94 10.52 -0.07
N VAL A 17 -8.97 9.66 0.24
CA VAL A 17 -7.56 9.87 -0.11
C VAL A 17 -7.05 8.65 -0.88
N ILE A 18 -6.57 8.89 -2.09
CA ILE A 18 -5.97 7.91 -2.99
C ILE A 18 -4.62 8.48 -3.47
N PRO A 19 -3.52 7.72 -3.39
CA PRO A 19 -3.39 6.44 -2.70
C PRO A 19 -3.58 6.55 -1.18
N HIS A 20 -4.12 5.51 -0.56
CA HIS A 20 -4.46 5.54 0.87
C HIS A 20 -3.19 5.70 1.74
N VAL A 21 -3.13 6.77 2.52
CA VAL A 21 -1.96 7.15 3.35
C VAL A 21 -1.39 6.04 4.26
N ASP A 22 -2.22 5.18 4.84
CA ASP A 22 -1.78 4.13 5.77
C ASP A 22 -1.50 2.79 5.09
N MET A 23 -1.64 2.70 3.76
CA MET A 23 -1.46 1.43 3.07
C MET A 23 -0.03 0.87 3.23
N GLU A 24 0.96 1.76 3.32
CA GLU A 24 2.38 1.42 3.39
C GLU A 24 2.76 0.76 4.72
N ASN A 25 1.92 0.93 5.75
CA ASN A 25 2.11 0.34 7.07
C ASN A 25 1.29 -0.95 7.27
N ARG A 26 0.54 -1.40 6.25
CA ARG A 26 -0.36 -2.55 6.34
C ARG A 26 0.18 -3.72 5.55
N TYR A 27 0.79 -4.68 6.25
CA TYR A 27 1.32 -5.90 5.64
C TYR A 27 0.25 -6.67 4.85
N PHE A 28 -0.96 -6.84 5.39
CA PHE A 28 -2.05 -7.55 4.71
C PHE A 28 -2.57 -6.85 3.44
N VAL A 29 -2.23 -5.57 3.22
CA VAL A 29 -2.52 -4.85 1.97
C VAL A 29 -1.34 -5.00 1.00
N LEU A 30 -0.13 -4.72 1.48
CA LEU A 30 1.08 -4.76 0.66
C LEU A 30 1.47 -6.16 0.21
N LYS A 31 1.22 -7.19 1.01
CA LYS A 31 1.54 -8.59 0.70
C LYS A 31 0.80 -9.10 -0.55
N PRO A 32 -0.55 -9.12 -0.60
CA PRO A 32 -1.27 -9.52 -1.80
C PRO A 32 -1.05 -8.54 -2.96
N LEU A 33 -0.88 -7.25 -2.69
CA LEU A 33 -0.59 -6.27 -3.73
C LEU A 33 0.79 -6.52 -4.37
N SER A 34 1.79 -6.91 -3.59
CA SER A 34 3.12 -7.27 -4.08
C SER A 34 3.10 -8.57 -4.87
N GLU A 35 2.18 -9.50 -4.57
CA GLU A 35 2.01 -10.73 -5.34
C GLU A 35 1.33 -10.45 -6.69
N LEU A 36 0.38 -9.51 -6.71
CA LEU A 36 -0.34 -9.14 -7.93
C LEU A 36 0.47 -8.19 -8.84
N ALA A 37 1.10 -7.17 -8.25
CA ALA A 37 1.75 -6.09 -8.98
C ALA A 37 3.00 -5.56 -8.22
N PRO A 38 4.08 -6.37 -8.11
CA PRO A 38 5.28 -6.00 -7.35
C PRO A 38 5.99 -4.76 -7.90
N ASN A 39 5.92 -4.56 -9.22
CA ASN A 39 6.55 -3.44 -9.93
C ASN A 39 5.68 -2.18 -9.97
N PHE A 40 4.47 -2.22 -9.40
CA PHE A 40 3.62 -1.04 -9.33
C PHE A 40 4.31 0.03 -8.49
N ARG A 41 4.39 1.25 -9.02
CA ARG A 41 5.07 2.37 -8.38
C ARG A 41 4.04 3.24 -7.73
N HIS A 42 4.23 3.51 -6.45
CA HIS A 42 3.38 4.46 -5.75
C HIS A 42 3.61 5.87 -6.33
N PRO A 43 2.55 6.59 -6.73
CA PRO A 43 2.67 7.84 -7.49
C PRO A 43 3.27 8.99 -6.66
N ILE A 44 3.17 8.92 -5.32
CA ILE A 44 3.74 9.91 -4.39
C ILE A 44 5.18 9.58 -3.98
N THR A 45 5.43 8.39 -3.41
CA THR A 45 6.76 8.03 -2.87
C THR A 45 7.72 7.50 -3.93
N HIS A 46 7.23 7.21 -5.14
CA HIS A 46 7.97 6.58 -6.25
C HIS A 46 8.60 5.20 -5.94
N LYS A 47 8.32 4.65 -4.76
CA LYS A 47 8.73 3.31 -4.35
C LYS A 47 7.83 2.28 -5.01
N THR A 48 8.42 1.12 -5.30
CA THR A 48 7.65 -0.05 -5.75
C THR A 48 6.96 -0.72 -4.58
N VAL A 49 5.84 -1.39 -4.83
CA VAL A 49 5.12 -2.16 -3.79
C VAL A 49 6.06 -3.18 -3.11
N ALA A 50 6.94 -3.83 -3.89
CA ALA A 50 7.94 -4.75 -3.33
C ALA A 50 8.92 -4.06 -2.38
N GLN A 51 9.34 -2.82 -2.69
CA GLN A 51 10.20 -2.03 -1.78
C GLN A 51 9.45 -1.63 -0.52
N MET A 52 8.19 -1.20 -0.64
CA MET A 52 7.35 -0.87 0.52
C MET A 52 7.16 -2.07 1.45
N LEU A 53 6.90 -3.25 0.87
CA LEU A 53 6.78 -4.49 1.61
C LEU A 53 8.10 -4.86 2.32
N ALA A 54 9.26 -4.59 1.69
CA ALA A 54 10.56 -4.86 2.28
C ALA A 54 10.97 -3.85 3.36
N GLU A 55 10.42 -2.63 3.33
CA GLU A 55 10.65 -1.59 4.34
C GLU A 55 9.77 -1.76 5.58
N LEU A 56 8.72 -2.59 5.51
CA LEU A 56 7.87 -2.88 6.65
C LEU A 56 8.67 -3.56 7.78
N PRO A 57 8.47 -3.14 9.05
CA PRO A 57 9.09 -3.81 10.18
C PRO A 57 8.54 -5.24 10.33
N VAL A 58 9.45 -6.18 10.60
CA VAL A 58 9.17 -7.64 10.68
C VAL A 58 8.05 -7.98 11.68
N ASP A 59 7.90 -7.18 12.75
CA ASP A 59 6.84 -7.34 13.76
C ASP A 59 5.42 -7.29 13.19
N LEU A 60 5.20 -6.63 12.03
CA LEU A 60 3.89 -6.51 11.40
C LEU A 60 3.57 -7.66 10.43
N THR A 61 4.52 -8.56 10.17
CA THR A 61 4.41 -9.61 9.15
C THR A 61 3.80 -10.92 9.66
N GLU A 62 3.76 -11.13 10.99
CA GLU A 62 3.39 -12.43 11.60
C GLU A 62 2.03 -12.49 12.33
N GLY A 63 1.23 -11.43 12.38
CA GLY A 63 0.06 -11.49 13.29
C GLY A 63 -1.00 -10.41 13.21
N SER A 64 -1.41 -9.96 12.03
CA SER A 64 -2.60 -9.12 11.89
C SER A 64 -3.58 -9.72 10.89
N GLU A 65 -4.13 -10.88 11.23
CA GLU A 65 -5.50 -11.23 10.86
C GLU A 65 -6.40 -10.46 11.84
N ALA A 66 -6.81 -9.25 11.45
CA ALA A 66 -7.89 -8.52 12.12
C ALA A 66 -9.23 -8.90 11.48
#